data_AF-A0A930F6E2-F1
#
_entry.id   AF-A0A930F6E2-F1
#
_cell.length_a   1.000
_cell.length_b   1.000
_cell.length_c   1.000
_cell.angle_alpha   90.00
_cell.angle_beta   90.00
_cell.angle_gamma   90.00
#
_symmetry.space_group_name_H-M   'P 1'
#
loop_
_entity.id
_entity.type
_entity.pdbx_description
1 polymer ?
#
loop_
_entity_poly.entity_id
_entity_poly.type
_entity_poly.pdbx_seq_one_letter_code
_entity_poly.pdbx_strand_id
1 'polypeptide(L)'
;MKKLFIKAAAVAAMLVSMSTVGFASYNTEAYDHAYWGQYFDPNVMVTMCTKVEYLPRYQITNYYYTYGDGTVCLVQVDRAGIVHNILVK
;
A
#
# COMPACT_ATOMS: atom_id res chain seq x y z
N MET A 1 -15.72 -15.49 -39.36
CA MET A 1 -16.06 -14.50 -38.32
C MET A 1 -16.14 -15.11 -36.91
N LYS A 2 -16.83 -16.23 -36.66
CA LYS A 2 -16.91 -16.88 -35.32
C LYS A 2 -15.56 -17.09 -34.60
N LYS A 3 -14.52 -17.52 -35.33
CA LYS A 3 -13.17 -17.74 -34.76
C LYS A 3 -12.48 -16.45 -34.28
N LEU A 4 -12.79 -15.30 -34.88
CA LEU A 4 -12.27 -14.00 -34.44
C LEU A 4 -12.95 -13.53 -33.15
N PHE A 5 -14.27 -13.74 -33.03
CA PHE A 5 -15.01 -13.42 -31.81
C PHE A 5 -14.54 -14.25 -30.61
N ILE A 6 -14.30 -15.55 -30.80
CA ILE A 6 -13.81 -16.43 -29.71
C ILE A 6 -12.42 -15.97 -29.24
N LYS A 7 -11.51 -15.63 -30.17
CA LYS A 7 -10.18 -15.12 -29.82
C LYS A 7 -10.26 -13.78 -29.08
N ALA A 8 -11.10 -12.86 -29.54
CA ALA A 8 -11.30 -11.57 -28.88
C ALA A 8 -11.87 -11.74 -27.46
N ALA A 9 -12.86 -12.64 -27.28
CA ALA A 9 -13.44 -12.94 -25.97
C ALA A 9 -12.41 -13.57 -25.02
N ALA A 10 -11.56 -14.48 -25.51
CA ALA A 10 -10.51 -15.09 -24.69
C ALA A 10 -9.45 -14.07 -24.24
N VAL A 11 -9.04 -13.16 -25.13
CA VAL A 11 -8.12 -12.06 -24.79
C VAL A 11 -8.76 -11.09 -23.80
N ALA A 12 -10.02 -10.73 -23.99
CA ALA A 12 -10.76 -9.87 -23.06
C ALA A 12 -10.90 -10.53 -21.67
N ALA A 13 -11.22 -11.82 -21.60
CA ALA A 13 -11.31 -12.56 -20.35
C ALA A 13 -9.95 -12.62 -19.61
N MET A 14 -8.86 -12.85 -20.34
CA MET A 14 -7.51 -12.76 -19.76
C MET A 14 -7.20 -11.35 -19.25
N LEU A 15 -7.50 -10.30 -20.02
CA LEU A 15 -7.26 -8.93 -19.59
C LEU A 15 -8.05 -8.57 -18.31
N VAL A 16 -9.31 -9.01 -18.22
CA VAL A 16 -10.17 -8.80 -17.04
C VAL A 16 -9.66 -9.57 -15.81
N SER A 17 -9.12 -10.78 -16.02
CA SER A 17 -8.50 -11.55 -14.93
C SER A 17 -7.22 -10.91 -14.37
N MET A 18 -6.53 -10.08 -15.17
CA MET A 18 -5.34 -9.35 -14.72
C MET A 18 -5.64 -7.95 -14.19
N SER A 19 -6.82 -7.39 -14.49
CA SER A 19 -7.20 -6.03 -14.07
C SER A 19 -7.79 -5.93 -12.65
N THR A 20 -7.88 -7.04 -11.92
CA THR A 20 -8.59 -7.11 -10.61
C THR A 20 -7.68 -7.34 -9.40
N VAL A 21 -6.37 -7.47 -9.55
CA VAL A 21 -5.42 -7.39 -8.43
C VAL A 21 -5.15 -5.93 -8.05
N GLY A 22 -6.21 -5.20 -7.78
CA GLY A 22 -6.15 -4.00 -6.95
C GLY A 22 -6.66 -4.42 -5.58
N PHE A 23 -5.77 -4.86 -4.68
CA PHE A 23 -6.15 -5.05 -3.29
C PHE A 23 -6.74 -3.72 -2.80
N ALA A 24 -8.00 -3.76 -2.34
CA ALA A 24 -8.66 -2.59 -1.82
C ALA A 24 -7.81 -2.06 -0.65
N SER A 25 -7.45 -0.78 -0.70
CA SER A 25 -6.65 -0.21 0.37
C SER A 25 -7.45 -0.23 1.68
N TYR A 26 -6.89 -0.74 2.76
CA TYR A 26 -7.57 -0.84 4.06
C TYR A 26 -6.71 -0.26 5.17
N ASN A 27 -7.36 0.32 6.19
CA ASN A 27 -6.69 0.74 7.40
C ASN A 27 -6.62 -0.43 8.39
N THR A 28 -5.53 -0.50 9.16
CA THR A 28 -5.31 -1.50 10.19
C THR A 28 -4.71 -0.86 11.45
N GLU A 29 -4.93 -1.47 12.62
CA GLU A 29 -4.32 -1.02 13.87
C GLU A 29 -2.84 -1.39 13.97
N ALA A 30 -2.41 -2.41 13.22
CA ALA A 30 -1.04 -2.85 13.18
C ALA A 30 -0.69 -3.44 11.82
N TYR A 31 0.54 -3.19 11.37
CA TYR A 31 1.12 -3.87 10.21
C TYR A 31 2.63 -3.92 10.36
N ASP A 32 3.19 -5.12 10.28
CA ASP A 32 4.61 -5.36 10.57
C ASP A 32 5.01 -4.77 11.94
N HIS A 33 5.95 -3.82 11.98
CA HIS A 33 6.41 -3.16 13.21
C HIS A 33 5.78 -1.78 13.44
N ALA A 34 4.74 -1.42 12.68
CA ALA A 34 3.93 -0.22 12.93
C ALA A 34 2.68 -0.57 13.74
N TYR A 35 2.45 0.17 14.82
CA TYR A 35 1.29 0.02 15.70
C TYR A 35 0.63 1.37 15.92
N TRP A 36 -0.69 1.44 15.74
CA TRP A 36 -1.48 2.65 15.94
C TRP A 36 -1.34 3.19 17.36
N GLY A 37 -1.15 4.50 17.49
CA GLY A 37 -0.99 5.17 18.78
C GLY A 37 0.37 4.92 19.46
N GLN A 38 1.31 4.22 18.83
CA GLN A 38 2.65 3.97 19.38
C GLN A 38 3.72 4.81 18.68
N TYR A 39 4.86 4.94 19.35
CA TYR A 39 6.05 5.51 18.75
C TYR A 39 6.56 4.61 17.61
N PHE A 40 6.98 5.22 16.50
CA PHE A 40 7.45 4.51 15.33
C PHE A 40 8.90 4.85 14.99
N ASP A 41 9.74 3.82 14.86
CA ASP A 41 11.06 3.92 14.26
C ASP A 41 10.97 3.50 12.79
N PRO A 42 11.22 4.41 11.82
CA PRO A 42 11.15 4.08 10.40
C PRO A 42 12.09 2.95 9.95
N ASN A 43 13.10 2.61 10.74
CA ASN A 43 14.10 1.59 10.43
C ASN A 43 13.72 0.18 10.90
N VAL A 44 12.64 0.00 11.67
CA VAL A 44 12.26 -1.32 12.20
C VAL A 44 11.39 -2.15 11.24
N MET A 45 10.92 -1.55 10.14
CA MET A 45 10.17 -2.30 9.13
C MET A 45 11.06 -3.33 8.43
N VAL A 46 10.52 -4.52 8.17
CA VAL A 46 11.25 -5.64 7.52
C VAL A 46 11.28 -5.48 5.99
N THR A 47 11.19 -4.24 5.50
CA THR A 47 11.16 -3.96 4.07
C THR A 47 11.73 -2.58 3.72
N MET A 48 11.87 -2.32 2.42
CA MET A 48 12.40 -1.07 1.88
C MET A 48 11.41 0.09 2.06
N CYS A 49 11.86 1.17 2.69
CA CYS A 49 11.18 2.46 2.62
C CYS A 49 11.41 3.07 1.23
N THR A 50 10.34 3.19 0.43
CA THR A 50 10.43 3.62 -0.98
C THR A 50 10.12 5.10 -1.18
N LYS A 51 9.44 5.74 -0.23
CA LYS A 51 9.17 7.17 -0.25
C LYS A 51 8.93 7.69 1.17
N VAL A 52 9.42 8.90 1.43
CA VAL A 52 9.08 9.68 2.62
C VAL A 52 8.50 11.01 2.17
N GLU A 53 7.33 11.37 2.69
CA GLU A 53 6.65 12.63 2.37
C GLU A 53 6.20 13.33 3.63
N TYR A 54 6.75 14.52 3.89
CA TYR A 54 6.29 15.36 4.96
C TYR A 54 5.13 16.25 4.46
N LEU A 55 4.03 16.27 5.21
CA LEU A 55 2.85 17.09 4.97
C LEU A 55 2.79 18.22 6.01
N PRO A 56 3.36 19.41 5.72
CA PRO A 56 3.56 20.46 6.74
C PRO A 56 2.27 20.98 7.35
N ARG A 57 1.19 21.04 6.56
CA ARG A 57 -0.14 21.49 7.01
C ARG A 57 -0.69 20.62 8.15
N TYR A 58 -0.38 19.33 8.12
CA TYR A 58 -0.89 18.36 9.09
C TYR A 58 0.16 17.97 10.13
N GLN A 59 1.42 18.39 9.95
CA GLN A 59 2.57 17.94 10.75
C GLN A 59 2.70 16.42 10.79
N ILE A 60 2.36 15.77 9.67
CA ILE A 60 2.43 14.33 9.47
C ILE A 60 3.55 13.99 8.49
N THR A 61 4.33 12.97 8.80
CA THR A 61 5.26 12.31 7.89
C THR A 61 4.65 11.00 7.43
N ASN A 62 4.50 10.84 6.12
CA ASN A 62 4.10 9.58 5.50
C ASN A 62 5.36 8.79 5.15
N TYR A 63 5.46 7.57 5.65
CA TYR A 63 6.46 6.59 5.24
C TYR A 63 5.79 5.52 4.37
N TYR A 64 6.31 5.31 3.17
CA TYR A 64 5.84 4.30 2.24
C TYR A 64 6.82 3.13 2.22
N TYR A 65 6.30 1.94 2.48
CA TYR A 65 7.05 0.69 2.52
C TYR A 65 6.49 -0.25 1.46
N THR A 66 7.35 -0.74 0.57
CA THR A 66 6.93 -1.64 -0.51
C THR A 66 7.49 -3.04 -0.24
N TYR A 67 6.61 -4.03 -0.16
CA TYR A 67 6.93 -5.43 0.12
C TYR A 67 7.18 -6.21 -1.18
N GLY A 68 7.82 -7.37 -1.07
CA GLY A 68 8.23 -8.18 -2.22
C GLY A 68 7.08 -8.72 -3.06
N ASP A 69 5.88 -8.82 -2.50
CA ASP A 69 4.63 -9.19 -3.16
C ASP A 69 3.93 -8.01 -3.85
N GLY A 70 4.50 -6.81 -3.76
CA GLY A 70 3.94 -5.58 -4.31
C GLY A 70 3.01 -4.82 -3.35
N THR A 71 2.76 -5.35 -2.14
CA THR A 71 1.99 -4.61 -1.12
C THR A 71 2.71 -3.33 -0.73
N VAL A 72 1.95 -2.24 -0.58
CA VAL A 72 2.42 -0.94 -0.13
C VAL A 72 1.76 -0.61 1.20
N CYS A 73 2.57 -0.47 2.25
CA CYS A 73 2.14 0.04 3.54
C CYS A 73 2.52 1.52 3.67
N LEU A 74 1.54 2.36 3.97
CA LEU A 74 1.71 3.77 4.29
C LEU A 74 1.52 3.92 5.80
N VAL A 75 2.56 4.37 6.50
CA VAL A 75 2.51 4.72 7.92
C VAL A 75 2.53 6.24 8.08
N GLN A 76 1.50 6.79 8.73
CA GLN A 76 1.38 8.21 9.02
C GLN A 76 1.81 8.48 10.44
N VAL A 77 2.84 9.29 10.60
CA VAL A 77 3.48 9.56 11.88
C VAL A 77 3.46 11.05 12.15
N ASP A 78 3.07 11.48 13.34
CA ASP A 78 3.14 12.88 13.72
C ASP A 78 4.56 13.34 14.08
N ARG A 79 4.69 14.62 14.42
CA ARG A 79 5.96 15.20 14.86
C ARG A 79 6.52 14.56 16.14
N ALA A 80 5.69 13.99 17.00
CA ALA A 80 6.13 13.30 18.22
C ALA A 80 6.60 11.86 17.94
N GLY A 81 6.47 11.39 16.69
CA GLY A 81 6.81 10.03 16.31
C GLY A 81 5.67 9.05 16.51
N ILE A 82 4.44 9.50 16.77
CA ILE A 82 3.28 8.64 17.05
C ILE A 82 2.54 8.29 15.76
N VAL A 83 2.19 7.01 15.60
CA VAL A 83 1.40 6.52 14.45
C VAL A 83 -0.06 6.92 14.59
N HIS A 84 -0.61 7.54 13.54
CA HIS A 84 -2.02 7.92 13.45
C HIS A 84 -2.81 7.09 12.45
N ASN A 85 -2.14 6.54 11.44
CA ASN A 85 -2.80 5.70 10.45
C ASN A 85 -1.83 4.73 9.80
N ILE A 86 -2.32 3.52 9.50
CA ILE A 86 -1.59 2.49 8.77
C ILE A 86 -2.51 2.01 7.64
N LEU A 87 -2.17 2.40 6.42
CA LEU A 87 -2.94 2.07 5.22
C LEU A 87 -2.17 1.07 4.37
N VAL A 88 -2.76 -0.09 4.09
CA VAL A 88 -2.17 -1.17 3.30
C VAL A 88 -2.88 -1.26 1.96
N LYS A 89 -2.12 -1.37 0.86
CA LYS A 89 -2.59 -1.45 -0.53
C LYS A 89 -1.90 -2.57 -1.29
#